data_AF-A0A7C5HFP5-F1
#
_entry.id   AF-A0A7C5HFP5-F1
#
_cell.length_a   1.000
_cell.length_b   1.000
_cell.length_c   1.000
_cell.angle_alpha   90.00
_cell.angle_beta   90.00
_cell.angle_gamma   90.00
#
_symmetry.space_group_name_H-M   'P 1'
#
loop_
_entity.id
_entity.type
_entity.pdbx_description
1 polymer ?
#
loop_
_entity_poly.entity_id
_entity_poly.type
_entity_poly.pdbx_seq_one_letter_code
_entity_poly.pdbx_strand_id
1 'polypeptide(L)' 'MKNKYFLFIIVILLSVFVIILHLFALENVTIKREQAYLRSGPGSYYPPIATLPEGYSVTVIQDNDSWLKVKADT' A
#
# COMPACT_ATOMS: atom_id res chain seq x y z
N MET A 1 -22.97 11.02 36.09
CA MET A 1 -21.67 10.32 36.00
C MET A 1 -21.62 9.26 34.87
N LYS A 2 -22.37 9.40 33.76
CA LYS A 2 -22.39 8.40 32.65
C LYS A 2 -21.75 8.92 31.35
N ASN A 3 -21.29 10.17 31.32
CA ASN A 3 -21.01 10.92 30.09
C ASN A 3 -19.50 11.02 29.78
N LYS A 4 -18.64 10.85 30.80
CA LYS A 4 -17.18 10.91 30.63
C LYS A 4 -16.64 9.72 29.84
N TYR A 5 -17.18 8.53 30.09
CA TYR A 5 -16.87 7.33 29.32
C TYR A 5 -17.48 7.36 27.91
N PHE A 6 -18.63 8.02 27.74
CA PHE A 6 -19.28 8.16 26.43
C PHE A 6 -18.39 8.93 25.43
N LEU A 7 -17.80 10.05 25.86
CA LEU A 7 -16.88 10.82 25.03
C LEU A 7 -15.60 10.02 24.72
N PHE A 8 -15.10 9.28 25.71
CA PHE A 8 -13.94 8.40 25.52
C PHE A 8 -14.21 7.26 24.52
N ILE A 9 -15.38 6.64 24.57
CA ILE A 9 -15.80 5.60 23.61
C ILE A 9 -15.90 6.17 22.20
N ILE A 10 -16.44 7.39 22.04
CA ILE A 10 -16.51 8.07 20.74
C ILE A 10 -15.12 8.31 20.15
N VAL A 11 -14.16 8.75 20.97
CA VAL A 11 -12.78 8.98 20.51
C VAL A 11 -12.12 7.67 20.07
N ILE A 12 -12.33 6.58 20.81
CA ILE A 12 -11.85 5.25 20.41
C ILE A 12 -12.48 4.81 19.09
N LEU A 13 -13.79 5.00 18.93
CA LEU A 13 -14.51 4.60 17.72
C LEU A 13 -14.02 5.41 16.50
N LEU A 14 -13.78 6.70 16.67
CA LEU A 14 -13.24 7.58 15.64
C LEU A 14 -11.80 7.19 15.27
N SER A 15 -10.96 6.87 16.26
CA SER A 15 -9.60 6.36 16.06
C SER A 15 -9.58 5.07 15.26
N VAL A 16 -10.43 4.09 15.64
CA VAL A 16 -10.56 2.82 14.92
C VAL A 16 -11.05 3.05 13.49
N PHE A 17 -11.98 3.97 13.29
CA PHE A 17 -12.46 4.34 11.96
C PHE A 17 -11.34 4.92 11.07
N VAL A 18 -10.49 5.80 11.60
CA VAL A 18 -9.34 6.34 10.87
C VAL A 18 -8.33 5.24 10.48
N ILE A 19 -8.10 4.27 11.36
CA ILE A 19 -7.22 3.12 11.06
C ILE A 19 -7.80 2.27 9.93
N ILE A 20 -9.11 2.03 9.95
CA ILE A 20 -9.81 1.29 8.90
C ILE A 20 -9.66 2.00 7.54
N LEU A 21 -9.80 3.33 7.50
CA LEU A 21 -9.59 4.11 6.27
C LEU A 21 -8.18 3.94 5.68
N HIS A 22 -7.14 3.86 6.51
CA HIS A 22 -5.77 3.66 6.04
C HIS A 22 -5.55 2.26 5.45
N LEU A 23 -6.21 1.23 5.99
CA LEU A 23 -6.10 -0.13 5.48
C LEU A 23 -6.71 -0.27 4.08
N PHE A 24 -7.78 0.48 3.80
CA PHE A 24 -8.41 0.52 2.48
C PHE A 24 -7.63 1.32 1.43
N ALA A 25 -6.62 2.12 1.83
CA ALA A 25 -5.79 2.88 0.91
C ALA A 25 -4.64 2.07 0.28
N LEU A 26 -4.40 0.85 0.77
CA LEU A 26 -3.40 -0.05 0.20
C LEU A 26 -4.00 -0.81 -1.00
N GLU A 27 -3.63 -0.40 -2.21
CA GLU A 27 -4.07 -1.04 -3.45
C GLU A 27 -3.17 -2.23 -3.79
N ASN A 28 -3.76 -3.41 -4.00
CA ASN A 28 -3.03 -4.57 -4.51
C ASN A 28 -3.13 -4.61 -6.03
N VAL A 29 -1.97 -4.65 -6.69
CA VAL A 29 -1.85 -4.69 -8.15
C VAL A 29 -1.21 -5.99 -8.57
N THR A 30 -1.80 -6.63 -9.58
CA THR A 30 -1.27 -7.84 -10.20
C THR A 30 -0.46 -7.48 -11.44
N ILE A 31 0.71 -8.08 -11.58
CA ILE A 31 1.57 -7.92 -12.75
C ILE A 31 0.91 -8.60 -13.97
N LYS A 32 0.57 -7.81 -14.99
CA LYS A 32 -0.07 -8.28 -16.23
C LYS A 32 0.89 -8.63 -17.37
N ARG A 33 2.19 -8.37 -17.20
CA ARG A 33 3.24 -8.62 -18.20
C ARG A 33 3.99 -9.89 -17.82
N GLU A 34 4.50 -10.61 -18.82
CA GLU A 34 5.29 -11.84 -18.60
C GLU A 34 6.39 -11.66 -17.56
N GLN A 35 7.12 -10.54 -17.64
CA GLN A 35 8.19 -10.19 -16.71
C GLN A 35 8.20 -8.69 -16.40
N ALA A 36 8.24 -8.38 -15.11
CA ALA A 36 8.31 -7.03 -14.58
C ALA A 36 9.59 -6.80 -13.79
N TYR A 37 10.41 -5.86 -14.24
CA TYR A 37 11.61 -5.47 -13.48
C TYR A 37 11.25 -4.51 -12.35
N LEU A 38 11.42 -4.96 -11.10
CA LEU A 38 11.37 -4.10 -9.93
C LEU A 38 12.70 -3.36 -9.85
N ARG A 39 12.66 -2.02 -9.77
CA ARG A 39 13.86 -1.17 -9.73
C ARG A 39 14.01 -0.51 -8.37
N SER A 40 15.24 -0.14 -8.05
CA SER A 40 15.59 0.55 -6.80
C SER A 40 15.03 1.98 -6.69
N GLY A 41 14.57 2.57 -7.81
CA GLY A 41 13.96 3.90 -7.83
C GLY A 41 13.11 4.17 -9.07
N PRO A 42 12.43 5.33 -9.12
CA PRO A 42 11.53 5.70 -10.21
C PRO A 42 12.32 6.19 -11.43
N GLY A 43 12.66 5.28 -12.33
CA GLY A 43 13.37 5.61 -13.56
C GLY A 43 14.07 4.41 -14.20
N SER A 44 14.28 4.47 -15.51
CA SER A 44 15.00 3.43 -16.27
C SER A 44 16.50 3.36 -15.93
N TYR A 45 17.07 4.43 -15.36
CA TYR A 45 18.47 4.51 -14.94
C TYR A 45 18.75 3.84 -13.59
N TYR A 46 17.73 3.57 -12.77
CA TYR A 46 17.89 2.80 -11.54
C TYR A 46 18.05 1.31 -11.87
N PRO A 47 19.01 0.59 -11.25
CA PRO A 47 19.21 -0.82 -11.52
C PRO A 47 17.99 -1.67 -11.08
N PRO A 48 17.68 -2.75 -11.83
CA PRO A 48 16.70 -3.73 -11.39
C PRO A 48 17.22 -4.49 -10.15
N ILE A 49 16.34 -4.71 -9.19
CA ILE A 49 16.61 -5.42 -7.93
C ILE A 49 15.87 -6.76 -7.85
N ALA A 50 14.80 -6.94 -8.64
CA ALA A 50 14.09 -8.21 -8.77
C ALA A 50 13.33 -8.27 -10.11
N THR A 51 12.94 -9.49 -10.49
CA THR A 51 12.04 -9.75 -11.62
C THR A 51 10.78 -10.40 -11.07
N LEU A 52 9.62 -9.76 -11.28
CA LEU A 52 8.32 -10.25 -10.87
C LEU A 52 7.64 -10.92 -12.08
N PRO A 53 7.21 -12.18 -11.96
CA PRO A 53 6.50 -12.86 -13.04
C PRO A 53 5.06 -12.34 -13.20
N GLU A 54 4.44 -12.66 -14.33
CA GLU A 54 2.99 -12.46 -14.52
C GLU A 54 2.18 -13.13 -13.40
N GLY A 55 1.09 -12.49 -12.98
CA GLY A 55 0.23 -12.98 -11.90
C GLY A 55 0.76 -12.71 -10.49
N TYR A 56 2.01 -12.27 -10.34
CA TYR A 56 2.54 -11.86 -9.05
C TYR A 56 1.80 -10.62 -8.53
N SER A 57 1.39 -10.62 -7.27
CA SER A 57 0.68 -9.50 -6.65
C SER A 57 1.60 -8.69 -5.76
N VAL A 58 1.49 -7.37 -5.85
CA VAL A 58 2.26 -6.41 -5.05
C VAL A 58 1.32 -5.37 -4.47
N THR A 59 1.66 -4.85 -3.29
CA THR A 59 0.92 -3.73 -2.70
C THR A 59 1.54 -2.41 -3.13
N VAL A 60 0.76 -1.52 -3.71
CA VAL A 60 1.17 -0.15 -4.03
C VAL A 60 1.19 0.68 -2.75
N ILE A 61 2.34 1.31 -2.48
CA ILE A 61 2.54 2.18 -1.32
C ILE A 61 2.48 3.65 -1.73
N GLN A 62 2.90 3.96 -2.96
CA GLN A 62 2.89 5.32 -3.49
C GLN A 62 2.81 5.29 -5.01
N ASP A 63 2.01 6.20 -5.55
CA ASP A 63 1.93 6.49 -6.98
C ASP A 63 2.79 7.72 -7.31
N ASN A 64 3.66 7.60 -8.31
CA ASN A 64 4.46 8.69 -8.87
C ASN A 64 4.25 8.75 -10.40
N ASP A 65 3.00 8.81 -10.82
CA ASP A 65 2.50 8.92 -12.20
C ASP A 65 2.92 7.74 -13.11
N SER A 66 4.17 7.73 -13.54
CA SER A 66 4.73 6.69 -14.42
C SER A 66 5.37 5.54 -13.65
N TRP A 67 5.55 5.68 -12.33
CA TRP A 67 6.20 4.67 -11.48
C TRP A 67 5.39 4.42 -10.21
N LEU A 68 5.07 3.15 -9.98
CA LEU A 68 4.48 2.70 -8.72
C LEU A 68 5.58 2.26 -7.77
N LYS A 69 5.60 2.81 -6.56
CA LYS A 69 6.38 2.28 -5.45
C LYS A 69 5.58 1.15 -4.83
N VAL A 70 6.15 -0.05 -4.85
CA VAL A 70 5.45 -1.26 -4.42
C VAL A 70 6.19 -1.97 -3.30
N LYS A 71 5.44 -2.67 -2.46
CA LYS A 71 5.95 -3.70 -1.56
C LYS A 71 5.68 -5.05 -2.21
N ALA A 72 6.75 -5.80 -2.45
CA ALA A 72 6.63 -7.20 -2.84
C ALA A 72 6.61 -8.05 -1.56
N ASP A 73 5.66 -8.98 -1.49
CA ASP A 73 5.63 -10.00 -0.44
C ASP A 73 6.63 -11.10 -0.84
N THR A 74 7.90 -10.90 -0.47
CA THR A 74 8.95 -11.93 -0.53
C THR A 74 8.81 -12.90 0.62
#